data_AF-A0A957UM16-F1
#
_entry.id   AF-A0A957UM16-F1
#
_cell.length_a   1.000
_cell.length_b   1.000
_cell.length_c   1.000
_cell.angle_alpha   90.00
_cell.angle_beta   90.00
_cell.angle_gamma   90.00
#
_symmetry.space_group_name_H-M   'P 1'
#
loop_
_entity.id
_entity.type
_entity.pdbx_description
1 polymer ?
#
loop_
_entity_poly.entity_id
_entity_poly.type
_entity_poly.pdbx_seq_one_letter_code
_entity_poly.pdbx_strand_id
1 'polypeptide(L)'
;AAAAGIMDQYITHYEQGALDYEERRNILSDEADAVGVSLGEYGIGVNYKNGILGSDPSQVIAMDIWLFDKTDDKNATYKTQVLLSEYANQQDDVKEVLVGDAASNEPVLPREGMTFQLAGKNMLLDCEILVAEFTDVEDAPGIFDTLEVQFTLRRHAA
;
A
#
# COMPACT_ATOMS: atom_id res chain seq x y z
N ALA A 1 -6.18 -7.65 -26.96
CA ALA A 1 -6.33 -6.54 -26.00
C ALA A 1 -5.04 -5.74 -26.04
N ALA A 2 -5.09 -4.42 -26.19
CA ALA A 2 -3.89 -3.60 -26.06
C ALA A 2 -3.37 -3.76 -24.63
N ALA A 3 -2.07 -4.02 -24.47
CA ALA A 3 -1.46 -4.07 -23.14
C ALA A 3 -1.56 -2.67 -22.53
N ALA A 4 -2.12 -2.57 -21.32
CA ALA A 4 -2.10 -1.36 -20.53
C ALA A 4 -0.66 -0.84 -20.40
N GLY A 5 -0.42 0.40 -20.84
CA GLY A 5 0.90 1.03 -20.80
C GLY A 5 1.38 1.24 -19.37
N ILE A 6 2.62 0.84 -19.08
CA ILE A 6 3.27 1.14 -17.80
C ILE A 6 3.56 2.64 -17.74
N MET A 7 3.14 3.27 -16.66
CA MET A 7 3.35 4.69 -16.38
C MET A 7 4.53 4.91 -15.43
N ASP A 8 4.67 4.05 -14.42
CA ASP A 8 5.72 4.16 -13.41
C ASP A 8 6.04 2.78 -12.83
N GLN A 9 7.27 2.61 -12.34
CA GLN A 9 7.69 1.44 -11.57
C GLN A 9 8.59 1.87 -10.42
N TYR A 10 8.32 1.34 -9.24
CA TYR A 10 8.98 1.76 -8.00
C TYR A 10 9.06 0.60 -7.02
N ILE A 11 10.16 0.48 -6.28
CA ILE A 11 10.29 -0.49 -5.17
C ILE A 11 10.42 0.32 -3.89
N THR A 12 9.55 0.03 -2.92
CA THR A 12 9.59 0.62 -1.57
C THR A 12 10.41 -0.25 -0.64
N HIS A 13 10.97 0.32 0.42
CA HIS A 13 11.70 -0.45 1.43
C HIS A 13 11.42 0.05 2.84
N TYR A 14 10.72 -0.77 3.62
CA TYR A 14 10.56 -0.59 5.06
C TYR A 14 11.55 -1.48 5.82
N GLU A 15 12.13 -0.91 6.88
CA GLU A 15 12.91 -1.62 7.90
C GLU A 15 12.41 -1.20 9.29
N GLN A 16 12.46 -2.12 10.26
CA GLN A 16 11.99 -1.90 11.62
C GLN A 16 12.61 -0.65 12.24
N GLY A 17 11.77 0.15 12.91
CA GLY A 17 12.20 1.38 13.55
C GLY A 17 12.24 2.61 12.63
N ALA A 18 11.87 2.46 11.35
CA ALA A 18 11.53 3.59 10.49
C ALA A 18 10.28 4.32 11.04
N LEU A 19 10.53 5.33 11.87
CA LEU A 19 9.51 6.20 12.46
C LEU A 19 8.71 6.89 11.35
N ASP A 20 7.39 6.88 11.46
CA ASP A 20 6.48 7.56 10.52
C ASP A 20 6.72 7.16 9.05
N TYR A 21 7.05 5.87 8.82
CA TYR A 21 7.33 5.37 7.48
C TYR A 21 6.15 5.63 6.52
N GLU A 22 6.45 6.41 5.48
CA GLU A 22 5.57 6.72 4.37
C GLU A 22 6.43 6.93 3.11
N GLU A 23 6.18 6.14 2.08
CA GLU A 23 6.75 6.32 0.75
C GLU A 23 5.64 6.52 -0.26
N ARG A 24 5.71 7.64 -1.01
CA ARG A 24 4.65 8.02 -1.96
C ARG A 24 5.19 8.63 -3.25
N ARG A 25 4.40 8.47 -4.30
CA ARG A 25 4.72 8.90 -5.67
C ARG A 25 3.55 9.67 -6.26
N ASN A 26 3.81 10.94 -6.60
CA ASN A 26 2.85 11.74 -7.37
C ASN A 26 2.74 11.20 -8.79
N ILE A 27 1.51 11.08 -9.28
CA ILE A 27 1.22 10.70 -10.66
C ILE A 27 1.00 11.99 -11.44
N LEU A 28 1.86 12.27 -12.41
CA LEU A 28 1.81 13.50 -13.21
C LEU A 28 1.51 13.17 -14.67
N SER A 29 0.68 13.99 -15.31
CA SER A 29 0.39 13.85 -16.73
C SER A 29 1.61 14.18 -17.58
N ASP A 30 1.83 13.37 -18.62
CA ASP A 30 2.81 13.57 -19.70
C ASP A 30 2.16 14.08 -20.99
N GLU A 31 0.83 14.29 -20.99
CA GLU A 31 0.09 14.80 -22.14
C GLU A 31 0.51 16.24 -22.45
N ALA A 32 0.74 16.55 -23.74
CA ALA A 32 1.40 17.78 -24.17
C ALA A 32 0.72 19.08 -23.70
N ASP A 33 -0.61 19.08 -23.55
CA ASP A 33 -1.43 20.20 -23.10
C ASP A 33 -1.71 20.20 -21.58
N ALA A 34 -1.29 19.15 -20.86
CA ALA A 34 -1.52 18.97 -19.43
C ALA A 34 -0.26 18.53 -18.66
N VAL A 35 0.94 18.74 -19.23
CA VAL A 35 2.21 18.29 -18.61
C VAL A 35 2.33 18.77 -17.16
N GLY A 36 2.61 17.84 -16.25
CA GLY A 36 2.81 18.14 -14.82
C GLY A 36 1.53 18.35 -14.02
N VAL A 37 0.35 18.25 -14.64
CA VAL A 37 -0.93 18.20 -13.91
C VAL A 37 -0.96 16.91 -13.08
N SER A 38 -1.32 17.05 -11.80
CA SER A 38 -1.49 15.90 -10.90
C SER A 38 -2.71 15.08 -11.31
N LEU A 39 -2.46 13.82 -11.62
CA LEU A 39 -3.46 12.79 -11.93
C LEU A 39 -3.78 11.90 -10.72
N GLY A 40 -3.08 12.09 -9.60
CA GLY A 40 -3.22 11.23 -8.44
C GLY A 40 -1.92 11.00 -7.68
N GLU A 41 -1.95 9.99 -6.82
CA GLU A 41 -0.82 9.53 -6.01
C GLU A 41 -0.97 8.03 -5.72
N TYR A 42 0.14 7.33 -5.52
CA TYR A 42 0.15 6.00 -4.90
C TYR A 42 1.29 5.90 -3.89
N GLY A 43 1.19 4.95 -2.95
CA GLY A 43 2.22 4.80 -1.94
C GLY A 43 1.97 3.66 -0.95
N ILE A 44 2.86 3.59 0.03
CA ILE A 44 2.80 2.73 1.20
C ILE A 44 3.14 3.51 2.46
N GLY A 45 2.55 3.13 3.59
CA GLY A 45 2.88 3.73 4.87
C GLY A 45 2.25 2.99 6.04
N VAL A 46 2.64 3.37 7.26
CA VAL A 46 2.05 2.82 8.48
C VAL A 46 0.56 3.14 8.53
N ASN A 47 -0.27 2.14 8.84
CA ASN A 47 -1.71 2.35 8.94
C ASN A 47 -2.04 3.35 10.06
N TYR A 48 -2.79 4.41 9.72
CA TYR A 48 -3.02 5.54 10.63
C TYR A 48 -4.00 5.25 11.78
N LYS A 49 -4.83 4.20 11.68
CA LYS A 49 -5.85 3.89 12.69
C LYS A 49 -5.25 3.13 13.87
N ASN A 50 -4.53 2.05 13.58
CA ASN A 50 -3.98 1.12 14.57
C ASN A 50 -2.75 0.38 14.03
N GLY A 51 -1.93 1.04 13.22
CA GLY A 51 -0.72 0.45 12.64
C GLY A 51 0.45 0.28 13.62
N ILE A 52 0.34 0.77 14.86
CA ILE A 52 1.42 0.78 15.86
C ILE A 52 0.93 0.14 17.16
N LEU A 53 1.64 -0.88 17.66
CA LEU A 53 1.37 -1.51 18.94
C LEU A 53 1.97 -0.70 20.10
N GLY A 54 1.21 -0.55 21.19
CA GLY A 54 1.71 0.09 22.43
C GLY A 54 2.12 1.56 22.29
N SER A 55 1.79 2.22 21.16
CA SER A 55 2.33 3.54 20.78
C SER A 55 3.86 3.57 20.68
N ASP A 56 4.49 2.41 20.46
CA ASP A 56 5.92 2.29 20.20
C ASP A 56 6.15 2.23 18.68
N PRO A 57 6.71 3.29 18.06
CA PRO A 57 6.93 3.34 16.62
C PRO A 57 7.79 2.22 16.03
N SER A 58 8.54 1.48 16.86
CA SER A 58 9.28 0.29 16.43
C SER A 58 8.39 -0.96 16.28
N GLN A 59 7.13 -0.89 16.72
CA GLN A 59 6.17 -1.98 16.70
C GLN A 59 5.07 -1.76 15.65
N VAL A 60 5.47 -1.69 14.38
CA VAL A 60 4.53 -1.57 13.26
C VAL A 60 3.83 -2.91 13.04
N ILE A 61 2.50 -2.91 13.12
CA ILE A 61 1.65 -4.09 13.00
C ILE A 61 0.72 -4.08 11.79
N ALA A 62 0.58 -2.94 11.12
CA ALA A 62 -0.17 -2.82 9.87
C ALA A 62 0.34 -1.68 8.97
N MET A 63 0.30 -1.93 7.66
CA MET A 63 0.63 -0.94 6.63
C MET A 63 -0.51 -0.78 5.64
N ASP A 64 -0.66 0.42 5.11
CA ASP A 64 -1.59 0.74 4.03
C ASP A 64 -0.81 0.93 2.73
N ILE A 65 -1.22 0.21 1.69
CA ILE A 65 -0.86 0.54 0.31
C ILE A 65 -2.07 1.21 -0.32
N TRP A 66 -1.88 2.37 -0.97
CA TRP A 66 -2.98 3.11 -1.57
C TRP A 66 -2.75 3.49 -3.03
N LEU A 67 -3.86 3.68 -3.72
CA LEU A 67 -3.97 4.36 -5.00
C LEU A 67 -5.05 5.45 -4.88
N PHE A 68 -4.66 6.70 -5.05
CA PHE A 68 -5.53 7.83 -5.26
C PHE A 68 -5.53 8.22 -6.74
N ASP A 69 -6.57 7.83 -7.46
CA ASP A 69 -6.74 8.18 -8.88
C ASP A 69 -7.65 9.41 -8.98
N LYS A 70 -7.06 10.51 -9.46
CA LYS A 70 -7.69 11.82 -9.64
C LYS A 70 -7.79 12.19 -11.13
N THR A 71 -7.76 11.21 -12.03
CA THR A 71 -7.93 11.46 -13.46
C THR A 71 -9.31 12.02 -13.84
N ASP A 72 -10.31 11.83 -12.98
CA ASP A 72 -11.60 12.53 -13.05
C ASP A 72 -11.79 13.35 -11.77
N ASP A 73 -11.57 14.65 -11.86
CA ASP A 73 -11.71 15.59 -10.73
C ASP A 73 -13.08 15.55 -10.04
N LYS A 74 -14.13 15.06 -10.72
CA LYS A 74 -15.47 14.94 -10.13
C LYS A 74 -15.68 13.64 -9.38
N ASN A 75 -14.91 12.60 -9.72
CA ASN A 75 -15.10 11.24 -9.22
C ASN A 75 -13.74 10.58 -8.93
N ALA A 76 -12.89 11.26 -8.17
CA ALA A 76 -11.62 10.69 -7.74
C ALA A 76 -11.88 9.41 -6.93
N THR A 77 -11.07 8.37 -7.17
CA THR A 77 -11.19 7.09 -6.48
C THR A 77 -10.00 6.87 -5.57
N TYR A 78 -10.26 6.49 -4.32
CA TYR A 78 -9.24 6.08 -3.36
C TYR A 78 -9.41 4.59 -3.07
N LYS A 79 -8.34 3.82 -3.21
CA LYS A 79 -8.30 2.38 -2.96
C LYS A 79 -7.16 2.06 -2.02
N THR A 80 -7.39 1.11 -1.11
CA THR A 80 -6.40 0.69 -0.12
C THR A 80 -6.36 -0.82 -0.01
N GLN A 81 -5.15 -1.36 0.14
CA GLN A 81 -4.90 -2.70 0.64
C GLN A 81 -4.20 -2.58 1.98
N VAL A 82 -4.80 -3.14 3.04
CA VAL A 82 -4.16 -3.25 4.35
C VAL A 82 -3.30 -4.51 4.37
N LEU A 83 -2.04 -4.36 4.74
CA LEU A 83 -1.11 -5.45 5.03
C LEU A 83 -1.00 -5.61 6.55
N LEU A 84 -1.25 -6.82 7.05
CA LEU A 84 -1.16 -7.15 8.46
C LEU A 84 0.16 -7.84 8.78
N SER A 85 0.71 -7.52 9.95
CA SER A 85 1.76 -8.34 10.57
C SER A 85 1.23 -9.71 11.00
N GLU A 86 2.12 -10.67 11.27
CA GLU A 86 1.71 -11.97 11.82
C GLU A 86 0.99 -11.81 13.17
N TYR A 87 1.46 -10.90 14.01
CA TYR A 87 0.82 -10.54 15.27
C TYR A 87 -0.63 -10.06 15.02
N ALA A 88 -0.81 -9.04 14.18
CA ALA A 88 -2.13 -8.47 13.92
C ALA A 88 -3.09 -9.49 13.28
N ASN A 89 -2.58 -10.37 12.42
CA ASN A 89 -3.39 -11.38 11.75
C ASN A 89 -4.00 -12.43 12.72
N GLN A 90 -3.40 -12.61 13.89
CA GLN A 90 -3.86 -13.54 14.93
C GLN A 90 -4.88 -12.91 15.91
N GLN A 91 -5.01 -11.57 15.90
CA GLN A 91 -5.87 -10.84 16.84
C GLN A 91 -7.15 -10.39 16.14
N ASP A 92 -8.29 -11.00 16.48
CA ASP A 92 -9.57 -10.72 15.82
C ASP A 92 -10.05 -9.28 16.05
N ASP A 93 -9.82 -8.72 17.25
CA ASP A 93 -10.13 -7.33 17.59
C ASP A 93 -9.28 -6.33 16.79
N VAL A 94 -7.99 -6.62 16.59
CA VAL A 94 -7.11 -5.80 15.75
C VAL A 94 -7.59 -5.82 14.30
N LYS A 95 -7.92 -7.00 13.77
CA LYS A 95 -8.46 -7.14 12.41
C LYS A 95 -9.76 -6.36 12.25
N GLU A 96 -10.70 -6.46 13.18
CA GLU A 96 -11.98 -5.72 13.12
C GLU A 96 -11.78 -4.20 13.05
N VAL A 97 -10.79 -3.66 13.75
CA VAL A 97 -10.49 -2.21 13.70
C VAL A 97 -9.78 -1.80 12.42
N LEU A 98 -8.91 -2.67 11.89
CA LEU A 98 -8.13 -2.42 10.67
C LEU A 98 -8.92 -2.67 9.38
N VAL A 99 -10.01 -3.45 9.45
CA VAL A 99 -11.05 -3.51 8.40
C VAL A 99 -11.80 -2.17 8.39
N GLY A 100 -11.17 -1.16 7.77
CA GLY A 100 -11.67 0.21 7.73
C GLY A 100 -12.20 0.62 6.35
N ASP A 101 -13.47 1.05 6.34
CA ASP A 101 -14.24 1.65 5.23
C ASP A 101 -14.44 0.78 3.97
N ALA A 102 -15.61 0.94 3.32
CA ALA A 102 -16.02 0.18 2.14
C ALA A 102 -15.10 0.30 0.90
N ALA A 103 -14.05 1.12 0.99
CA ALA A 103 -13.04 1.35 -0.05
C ALA A 103 -11.79 0.48 0.11
N SER A 104 -11.63 -0.21 1.26
CA SER A 104 -10.51 -1.12 1.52
C SER A 104 -10.85 -2.54 1.10
N ASN A 105 -9.87 -3.24 0.53
CA ASN A 105 -9.96 -4.69 0.34
C ASN A 105 -9.89 -5.41 1.69
N GLU A 106 -10.19 -6.71 1.70
CA GLU A 106 -9.92 -7.55 2.87
C GLU A 106 -8.43 -7.47 3.21
N PRO A 107 -8.05 -7.20 4.48
CA PRO A 107 -6.66 -7.18 4.90
C PRO A 107 -5.96 -8.51 4.60
N VAL A 108 -4.67 -8.44 4.27
CA VAL A 108 -3.89 -9.63 3.95
C VAL A 108 -2.61 -9.71 4.77
N LEU A 109 -2.20 -10.92 5.12
CA LEU A 109 -0.85 -11.19 5.62
C LEU A 109 0.09 -11.30 4.41
N PRO A 110 1.01 -10.35 4.18
CA PRO A 110 1.89 -10.38 3.03
C PRO A 110 2.84 -11.58 3.11
N ARG A 111 3.15 -12.14 1.93
CA ARG A 111 4.13 -13.21 1.76
C ARG A 111 4.93 -12.90 0.51
N GLU A 112 6.22 -13.21 0.52
CA GLU A 112 7.06 -13.10 -0.68
C GLU A 112 6.40 -13.78 -1.90
N GLY A 113 6.40 -13.08 -3.02
CA GLY A 113 5.76 -13.49 -4.28
C GLY A 113 4.24 -13.28 -4.33
N MET A 114 3.61 -12.79 -3.26
CA MET A 114 2.19 -12.42 -3.29
C MET A 114 1.98 -11.22 -4.20
N THR A 115 0.94 -11.29 -5.04
CA THR A 115 0.55 -10.19 -5.92
C THR A 115 -0.90 -9.79 -5.70
N PHE A 116 -1.20 -8.49 -5.77
CA PHE A 116 -2.56 -7.96 -5.79
C PHE A 116 -2.60 -6.66 -6.59
N GLN A 117 -3.80 -6.14 -6.84
CA GLN A 117 -4.00 -4.94 -7.64
C GLN A 117 -4.98 -3.98 -6.96
N LEU A 118 -4.65 -2.69 -6.97
CA LEU A 118 -5.58 -1.62 -6.66
C LEU A 118 -6.10 -1.01 -7.96
N ALA A 119 -7.41 -1.09 -8.19
CA ALA A 119 -8.05 -0.59 -9.39
C ALA A 119 -8.75 0.76 -9.14
N GLY A 120 -8.15 1.82 -9.67
CA GLY A 120 -8.77 3.13 -9.80
C GLY A 120 -9.74 3.19 -10.97
N LYS A 121 -10.14 4.39 -11.37
CA LYS A 121 -11.04 4.60 -12.51
C LYS A 121 -10.33 4.43 -13.85
N ASN A 122 -9.14 5.02 -13.99
CA ASN A 122 -8.32 5.00 -15.19
C ASN A 122 -6.90 4.47 -14.94
N MET A 123 -6.62 4.04 -13.71
CA MET A 123 -5.31 3.54 -13.30
C MET A 123 -5.41 2.19 -12.59
N LEU A 124 -4.38 1.38 -12.77
CA LEU A 124 -4.17 0.14 -12.04
C LEU A 124 -2.80 0.21 -11.37
N LEU A 125 -2.74 -0.11 -10.09
CA LEU A 125 -1.49 -0.30 -9.37
C LEU A 125 -1.30 -1.80 -9.11
N ASP A 126 -0.41 -2.43 -9.87
CA ASP A 126 0.02 -3.80 -9.60
C ASP A 126 1.05 -3.76 -8.48
N CYS A 127 0.84 -4.60 -7.46
CA CYS A 127 1.71 -4.72 -6.30
C CYS A 127 2.24 -6.16 -6.22
N GLU A 128 3.55 -6.31 -6.04
CA GLU A 128 4.23 -7.58 -5.77
C GLU A 128 5.03 -7.46 -4.49
N ILE A 129 4.79 -8.34 -3.53
CA ILE A 129 5.56 -8.43 -2.30
C ILE A 129 6.89 -9.12 -2.63
N LEU A 130 7.99 -8.38 -2.57
CA LEU A 130 9.33 -8.90 -2.82
C LEU A 130 9.95 -9.47 -1.55
N VAL A 131 9.73 -8.82 -0.41
CA VAL A 131 10.21 -9.25 0.91
C VAL A 131 9.11 -8.98 1.92
N ALA A 132 8.85 -9.94 2.81
CA ALA A 132 7.97 -9.76 3.97
C ALA A 132 8.52 -10.59 5.13
N GLU A 133 9.25 -9.92 6.01
CA GLU A 133 9.89 -10.51 7.17
C GLU A 133 9.26 -9.96 8.45
N PHE A 134 9.20 -10.81 9.47
CA PHE A 134 8.62 -10.48 10.76
C PHE A 134 9.58 -10.86 11.87
N THR A 135 9.51 -10.14 12.98
CA THR A 135 10.35 -10.38 14.15
C THR A 135 10.07 -11.73 14.81
N ASP A 136 11.11 -12.37 15.34
CA ASP A 136 11.01 -13.62 16.13
C ASP A 136 11.53 -13.43 17.57
N VAL A 137 11.33 -12.23 18.12
CA VAL A 137 11.74 -11.89 19.50
C VAL A 137 10.59 -12.18 20.47
N GLU A 138 10.88 -12.84 21.60
CA GLU A 138 9.87 -13.28 22.59
C GLU A 138 8.93 -12.16 23.06
N ASP A 139 9.43 -10.92 23.18
CA ASP A 139 8.65 -9.79 23.71
C ASP A 139 7.82 -9.04 22.64
N ALA A 140 8.07 -9.30 21.35
CA ALA A 140 7.33 -8.72 20.23
C ALA A 140 7.34 -9.64 19.00
N PRO A 141 6.79 -10.87 19.10
CA PRO A 141 6.84 -11.81 17.99
C PRO A 141 5.85 -11.41 16.90
N GLY A 142 6.30 -11.49 15.65
CA GLY A 142 5.45 -11.36 14.47
C GLY A 142 5.08 -9.93 14.09
N ILE A 143 5.84 -8.91 14.51
CA ILE A 143 5.70 -7.52 13.99
C ILE A 143 6.55 -7.33 12.73
N PHE A 144 6.27 -6.31 11.91
CA PHE A 144 7.05 -6.09 10.68
C PHE A 144 8.53 -5.83 11.00
N ASP A 145 9.41 -6.60 10.35
CA ASP A 145 10.86 -6.38 10.38
C ASP A 145 11.31 -5.69 9.08
N THR A 146 11.14 -6.39 7.95
CA THR A 146 11.44 -5.87 6.61
C THR A 146 10.23 -6.04 5.69
N LEU A 147 9.92 -5.03 4.89
CA LEU A 147 8.92 -5.15 3.82
C LEU A 147 9.39 -4.42 2.56
N GLU A 148 9.44 -5.15 1.45
CA GLU A 148 9.68 -4.60 0.12
C GLU A 148 8.51 -4.90 -0.80
N VAL A 149 8.07 -3.88 -1.52
CA VAL A 149 6.94 -3.98 -2.45
C VAL A 149 7.32 -3.34 -3.76
N GLN A 150 7.18 -4.10 -4.85
CA GLN A 150 7.26 -3.56 -6.19
C GLN A 150 5.90 -3.05 -6.64
N PHE A 151 5.87 -1.77 -6.99
CA PHE A 151 4.76 -1.11 -7.64
C PHE A 151 4.97 -1.03 -9.14
N THR A 152 3.94 -1.37 -9.90
CA THR A 152 3.85 -1.07 -11.33
C THR A 152 2.53 -0.36 -11.60
N LEU A 153 2.61 0.95 -11.84
CA LEU A 153 1.47 1.77 -12.19
C LEU A 153 1.18 1.66 -13.69
N ARG A 154 -0.08 1.46 -14.05
CA ARG A 154 -0.54 1.37 -15.44
C ARG A 154 -1.76 2.25 -15.67
N ARG A 155 -1.89 2.71 -16.92
CA ARG A 155 -3.15 3.32 -17.40
C ARG A 155 -4.11 2.21 -17.85
N HIS A 156 -5.39 2.32 -17.52
CA HIS A 156 -6.41 1.43 -18.09
C HIS A 156 -6.34 1.45 -19.62
N ALA A 157 -6.42 0.27 -20.24
CA ALA A 157 -6.67 0.22 -21.67
C ALA A 157 -8.11 0.70 -21.92
N ALA A 158 -8.26 1.71 -22.80
CA ALA A 158 -9.56 2.19 -23.27
C ALA A 158 -10.33 1.11 -24.04
#